data_AF-A0A434FQE3-F1
#
_entry.id   AF-A0A434FQE3-F1
#
_cell.length_a   1.000
_cell.length_b   1.000
_cell.length_c   1.000
_cell.angle_alpha   90.00
_cell.angle_beta   90.00
_cell.angle_gamma   90.00
#
_symmetry.space_group_name_H-M   'P 1'
#
loop_
_entity.id
_entity.type
_entity.pdbx_description
1 polymer ?
#
loop_
_entity_poly.entity_id
_entity_poly.type
_entity_poly.pdbx_seq_one_letter_code
_entity_poly.pdbx_strand_id
1 'polypeptide(L)' 'EYLYSDEGQIGWLKGYCHPIRFNDLAKNGKVPQELLDKLPPADAYAKAVFPSLDEQGAAKEEITKGWDSVVGANVK' A
#
# COMPACT_ATOMS: atom_id res chain seq x y z
N GLU A 1 1.38 21.33 -3.06
CA GLU A 1 1.62 20.05 -3.76
C GLU A 1 0.32 19.27 -3.87
N TYR A 2 -0.10 18.88 -5.08
CA TYR A 2 -1.41 18.24 -5.32
C TYR A 2 -1.42 16.77 -4.89
N LEU A 3 -0.31 16.04 -5.10
CA LEU A 3 -0.26 14.60 -4.83
C LEU A 3 -0.53 14.27 -3.35
N TYR A 4 -0.11 15.14 -2.44
CA TYR A 4 -0.32 15.00 -1.00
C TYR A 4 -1.56 15.74 -0.48
N SER A 5 -2.31 16.43 -1.34
CA SER A 5 -3.58 17.06 -0.97
C SER A 5 -4.66 16.01 -0.69
N ASP A 6 -5.74 16.41 -0.01
CA ASP A 6 -6.86 15.50 0.25
C ASP A 6 -7.47 14.98 -1.07
N GLU A 7 -7.59 15.85 -2.08
CA GLU A 7 -8.11 15.49 -3.39
C GLU A 7 -7.22 14.46 -4.10
N GLY A 8 -5.90 14.69 -4.12
CA GLY A 8 -4.94 13.76 -4.72
C GLY A 8 -4.94 12.40 -4.02
N GLN A 9 -4.97 12.39 -2.69
CA GLN A 9 -5.00 11.15 -1.89
C GLN A 9 -6.33 10.38 -2.06
N ILE A 10 -7.46 11.08 -2.17
CA ILE A 10 -8.75 10.47 -2.52
C ILE A 10 -8.72 9.94 -3.97
N GLY A 11 -8.03 10.63 -4.89
CA GLY A 11 -7.79 10.15 -6.25
C GLY A 11 -7.05 8.81 -6.28
N TRP A 12 -5.98 8.67 -5.50
CA TRP A 12 -5.28 7.39 -5.31
C TRP A 12 -6.20 6.31 -4.73
N LEU A 13 -7.04 6.67 -3.75
CA LEU A 13 -8.00 5.73 -3.16
C LEU A 13 -9.05 5.24 -4.15
N LYS A 14 -9.51 6.10 -5.08
CA LYS A 14 -10.41 5.72 -6.18
C LYS A 14 -9.77 4.70 -7.13
N GLY A 15 -8.44 4.74 -7.28
CA GLY A 15 -7.65 3.73 -7.98
C GLY A 15 -7.38 2.46 -7.17
N TYR A 16 -8.01 2.30 -6.01
CA TYR A 16 -7.81 1.19 -5.06
C TYR A 16 -6.40 1.12 -4.45
N CYS A 17 -5.63 2.20 -4.50
CA CYS A 17 -4.39 2.32 -3.75
C CYS A 17 -4.68 2.58 -2.26
N HIS A 18 -3.75 2.22 -1.37
CA HIS A 18 -3.80 2.65 0.04
C HIS A 18 -2.91 3.90 0.22
N PRO A 19 -3.49 5.12 0.19
CA PRO A 19 -2.71 6.36 0.21
C PRO A 19 -1.98 6.55 1.54
N ILE A 20 -0.82 7.21 1.52
CA ILE A 20 0.00 7.43 2.73
C ILE A 20 -0.72 8.24 3.81
N ARG A 21 -1.66 9.11 3.41
CA ARG A 21 -2.51 9.87 4.33
C ARG A 21 -3.84 9.18 4.66
N PHE A 22 -4.04 7.91 4.28
CA PHE A 22 -5.32 7.20 4.47
C PHE A 22 -5.83 7.29 5.92
N ASN A 23 -4.98 6.99 6.90
CA ASN A 23 -5.36 7.02 8.32
C ASN A 23 -5.76 8.43 8.79
N ASP A 24 -5.06 9.47 8.32
CA ASP A 24 -5.41 10.86 8.62
C ASP A 24 -6.74 11.25 7.97
N LEU A 25 -6.96 10.91 6.71
CA LEU A 25 -8.21 11.18 6.00
C LEU A 25 -9.41 10.44 6.61
N ALA A 26 -9.22 9.16 6.97
CA ALA A 26 -10.24 8.34 7.60
C ALA A 26 -10.62 8.89 8.98
N LYS A 27 -9.61 9.23 9.81
CA LYS A 27 -9.83 9.85 11.13
C LYS A 27 -10.55 11.19 11.05
N ASN A 28 -10.28 11.98 10.00
CA ASN A 28 -10.92 13.27 9.77
C ASN A 28 -12.26 13.16 8.99
N GLY A 29 -12.76 11.95 8.71
CA GLY A 29 -14.03 11.74 7.99
C GLY A 29 -14.02 12.24 6.54
N LYS A 30 -12.84 12.38 5.93
CA LYS A 30 -12.67 12.90 4.57
C LYS A 30 -12.73 11.83 3.48
N VAL A 31 -12.76 10.55 3.87
CA VAL A 31 -12.89 9.44 2.93
C VAL A 31 -14.36 9.19 2.64
N PRO A 32 -14.82 9.29 1.37
CA PRO A 32 -16.20 8.95 1.00
C PRO A 32 -16.55 7.51 1.39
N GLN A 33 -17.73 7.32 2.01
CA GLN A 33 -18.19 6.00 2.45
C GLN A 33 -18.28 4.99 1.30
N GLU A 34 -18.75 5.44 0.13
CA GLU A 34 -18.81 4.62 -1.10
C GLU A 34 -17.46 4.05 -1.54
N LEU A 35 -16.34 4.67 -1.15
CA LEU A 35 -15.00 4.16 -1.39
C LEU A 35 -14.61 3.18 -0.31
N LEU A 36 -14.86 3.49 0.97
CA LEU A 36 -14.62 2.58 2.09
C LEU A 36 -15.32 1.23 1.89
N ASP A 37 -16.54 1.25 1.38
CA ASP A 37 -17.34 0.04 1.14
C ASP A 37 -16.76 -0.85 0.01
N LYS A 38 -15.90 -0.30 -0.84
CA LYS A 38 -15.22 -1.04 -1.92
C LYS A 38 -13.82 -1.51 -1.53
N LEU A 39 -13.31 -1.11 -0.37
CA LEU A 39 -11.99 -1.52 0.11
C LEU A 39 -12.09 -2.88 0.83
N PRO A 40 -10.98 -3.63 0.90
CA PRO A 40 -10.84 -4.75 1.83
C PRO A 40 -11.28 -4.38 3.26
N PRO A 41 -11.82 -5.33 4.02
CA PRO A 41 -12.26 -5.08 5.39
C PRO A 41 -11.10 -4.51 6.24
N ALA A 42 -11.43 -3.58 7.16
CA ALA A 42 -10.45 -2.89 7.99
C ALA A 42 -9.53 -3.85 8.77
N ASP A 43 -10.05 -5.02 9.17
CA ASP A 43 -9.28 -6.08 9.84
C ASP A 43 -8.13 -6.62 8.99
N ALA A 44 -8.25 -6.60 7.65
CA ALA A 44 -7.18 -6.99 6.75
C ALA A 44 -6.05 -5.94 6.76
N TYR A 45 -6.39 -4.66 6.84
CA TYR A 45 -5.43 -3.56 6.93
C TYR A 45 -4.74 -3.47 8.28
N ALA A 46 -5.43 -3.83 9.38
CA ALA A 46 -4.83 -3.84 10.72
C ALA A 46 -3.66 -4.84 10.85
N LYS A 47 -3.62 -5.87 9.99
CA LYS A 47 -2.54 -6.86 9.93
C LYS A 47 -1.45 -6.51 8.92
N ALA A 48 -1.66 -5.49 8.10
CA ALA A 48 -0.68 -5.09 7.11
C ALA A 48 0.54 -4.47 7.80
N VAL A 49 1.72 -5.04 7.52
CA VAL A 49 3.00 -4.52 8.02
C VAL A 49 3.68 -3.81 6.87
N PHE A 50 4.03 -2.53 7.08
CA PHE A 50 4.85 -1.77 6.17
C PHE A 50 6.29 -1.82 6.69
N PRO A 51 7.23 -2.47 5.97
CA PRO A 51 8.60 -2.55 6.42
C PRO A 51 9.25 -1.17 6.43
N SER A 52 10.14 -0.94 7.39
CA SER A 52 11.02 0.22 7.44
C SER A 52 11.93 0.30 6.20
N LEU A 53 12.54 1.46 5.98
CA LEU A 53 13.46 1.63 4.84
C LEU A 53 14.66 0.69 4.91
N ASP A 54 15.17 0.42 6.12
CA ASP A 54 16.28 -0.51 6.32
C ASP A 54 15.86 -1.95 6.02
N GLU A 55 14.68 -2.38 6.48
CA GLU A 55 14.11 -3.70 6.17
C GLU A 55 13.86 -3.87 4.67
N GLN A 56 13.33 -2.83 3.99
CA GLN A 56 13.14 -2.85 2.55
C GLN A 56 14.47 -2.96 1.80
N GLY A 57 15.51 -2.25 2.26
CA GLY A 57 16.85 -2.30 1.68
C GLY A 57 17.46 -3.70 1.77
N ALA A 58 17.47 -4.29 2.97
CA ALA A 58 18.00 -5.62 3.20
C ALA A 58 17.20 -6.70 2.44
N ALA A 59 15.86 -6.64 2.49
CA ALA A 59 15.01 -7.60 1.79
C ALA A 59 15.20 -7.52 0.27
N LYS A 60 15.34 -6.33 -0.31
CA LYS A 60 15.57 -6.15 -1.75
C LYS A 60 16.83 -6.89 -2.21
N GLU A 61 17.92 -6.78 -1.47
CA GLU A 61 19.19 -7.43 -1.83
C GLU A 61 19.05 -8.95 -1.82
N GLU A 62 18.52 -9.53 -0.74
CA GLU A 62 18.33 -10.97 -0.58
C GLU A 62 17.35 -11.53 -1.62
N ILE A 63 16.21 -10.87 -1.80
CA ILE A 63 15.20 -11.29 -2.78
C ILE A 63 15.78 -11.27 -4.18
N THR A 64 16.48 -10.20 -4.58
CA THR A 64 17.05 -10.08 -5.93
C THR A 64 18.03 -11.22 -6.24
N LYS A 65 18.84 -11.65 -5.26
CA LYS A 65 19.79 -12.75 -5.44
C LYS A 65 19.15 -14.14 -5.39
N GLY A 66 18.11 -14.31 -4.56
CA GLY A 66 17.54 -15.62 -4.25
C GLY A 66 16.29 -16.00 -5.05
N TRP A 67 15.61 -15.02 -5.65
CA TRP A 67 14.27 -15.23 -6.24
C TRP A 67 14.23 -16.34 -7.29
N ASP A 68 15.16 -16.31 -8.26
CA ASP A 68 15.18 -17.28 -9.36
C ASP A 68 15.35 -18.72 -8.86
N SER A 69 16.15 -18.91 -7.81
CA SER A 69 16.39 -20.22 -7.18
C SER A 69 15.18 -20.72 -6.41
N VAL A 70 14.52 -19.84 -5.65
CA VAL A 70 13.40 -20.21 -4.76
C VAL A 70 12.08 -20.37 -5.52
N VAL A 71 11.79 -19.47 -6.46
CA VAL A 71 10.52 -19.43 -7.17
C VAL A 71 10.57 -20.22 -8.48
N GLY A 72 11.78 -20.43 -9.04
CA GLY A 72 11.95 -21.26 -10.23
C GLY A 72 11.25 -20.70 -11.46
N ALA A 73 11.26 -19.37 -11.63
CA ALA A 73 10.72 -18.70 -12.81
C ALA A 73 11.62 -18.95 -14.03
N ASN A 74 11.63 -20.18 -14.55
CA ASN A 74 12.17 -20.47 -15.88
C ASN A 74 11.29 -19.77 -16.92
N VAL A 75 11.63 -18.54 -17.26
CA VAL A 75 11.06 -17.86 -18.42
C VAL A 75 11.62 -18.56 -19.66
N LYS A 76 10.74 -19.24 -20.40
CA LYS A 76 11.04 -19.79 -21.73
C LYS A 76 10.82 -18.74 -22.81
#